data_AF-A0A223ARC1-F1
#
_entry.id   AF-A0A223ARC1-F1
#
_cell.length_a   1.000
_cell.length_b   1.000
_cell.length_c   1.000
_cell.angle_alpha   90.00
_cell.angle_beta   90.00
_cell.angle_gamma   90.00
#
_symmetry.space_group_name_H-M   'P 1'
#
loop_
_entity.id
_entity.type
_entity.pdbx_description
1 polymer ?
#
loop_
_entity_poly.entity_id
_entity_poly.type
_entity_poly.pdbx_seq_one_letter_code
_entity_poly.pdbx_strand_id
1 'polypeptide(L)'
;MDNIIKFLNLEDSDVELVNQQIKGKKRIVTIQKKLFPHFCHICSYRMHSKGVYPRTINHPIMQDDLQLVLIVNQRRWQCTNPACRNIVTDEFLLFEKYKHNSKLTDLMIIDTFRDSNLTAAYIARKFNVSDTYALTTFSKYVDMHRRPLTEVICIDEVHMEVSKVCKYVLIIQDFVTGEPIDMIANRRQEIT
;
A
#
# COMPACT_ATOMS: atom_id res chain seq x y z
N MET A 1 -17.02 17.55 -18.13
CA MET A 1 -15.68 17.81 -17.55
C MET A 1 -15.53 16.87 -16.38
N ASP A 2 -15.01 15.67 -16.64
CA ASP A 2 -14.90 14.59 -15.67
C ASP A 2 -13.84 14.93 -14.64
N ASN A 3 -14.33 15.29 -13.46
CA ASN A 3 -13.51 15.78 -12.38
C ASN A 3 -12.82 14.57 -11.72
N ILE A 4 -11.77 14.07 -12.37
CA ILE A 4 -10.99 12.92 -11.93
C ILE A 4 -10.45 13.09 -10.50
N ILE A 5 -10.28 14.34 -10.06
CA ILE A 5 -9.97 14.72 -8.68
C ILE A 5 -11.08 14.29 -7.71
N LYS A 6 -12.35 14.52 -8.07
CA LYS A 6 -13.50 14.05 -7.28
C LYS A 6 -13.57 12.52 -7.29
N PHE A 7 -13.26 11.90 -8.42
CA PHE A 7 -13.31 10.45 -8.57
C PHE A 7 -12.21 9.74 -7.76
N LEU A 8 -11.00 10.31 -7.70
CA LEU A 8 -9.90 9.81 -6.88
C LEU A 8 -10.10 10.11 -5.38
N ASN A 9 -11.24 10.72 -5.01
CA ASN A 9 -11.57 11.18 -3.67
C ASN A 9 -10.38 11.86 -2.97
N LEU A 10 -9.72 12.78 -3.69
CA LEU A 10 -8.58 13.51 -3.14
C LEU A 10 -9.09 14.39 -2.01
N GLU A 11 -8.91 13.94 -0.76
CA GLU A 11 -9.20 14.73 0.45
C GLU A 11 -8.34 15.99 0.52
N ASP A 12 -7.20 16.00 -0.19
CA ASP A 12 -6.32 17.14 -0.36
C ASP A 12 -6.98 18.24 -1.21
N SER A 13 -7.63 19.20 -0.55
CA SER A 13 -8.24 20.40 -1.17
C SER A 13 -7.24 21.33 -1.89
N ASP A 14 -5.95 21.12 -1.69
CA ASP A 14 -4.84 21.87 -2.26
C ASP A 14 -4.24 21.23 -3.54
N VAL A 15 -4.86 20.19 -4.10
CA VAL A 15 -4.38 19.54 -5.34
C VAL A 15 -5.01 20.15 -6.60
N GLU A 16 -4.18 20.39 -7.61
CA GLU A 16 -4.54 20.86 -8.95
C GLU A 16 -4.20 19.83 -10.03
N LEU A 17 -5.09 19.72 -11.01
CA LEU A 17 -4.85 18.98 -12.24
C LEU A 17 -4.03 19.86 -13.20
N VAL A 18 -2.81 19.43 -13.53
CA VAL A 18 -1.92 20.14 -14.45
C VAL A 18 -2.23 19.77 -15.90
N ASN A 19 -2.38 18.46 -16.14
CA ASN A 19 -2.52 17.93 -17.48
C ASN A 19 -3.20 16.56 -17.42
N GLN A 20 -3.99 16.27 -18.44
CA GLN A 20 -4.59 14.96 -18.65
C GLN A 20 -4.44 14.58 -20.12
N GLN A 21 -3.89 13.39 -20.36
CA GLN A 21 -3.70 12.85 -21.71
C GLN A 21 -4.15 11.40 -21.77
N ILE A 22 -4.76 11.00 -22.87
CA ILE A 22 -5.07 9.60 -23.15
C ILE A 22 -4.09 9.14 -24.23
N LYS A 23 -3.27 8.14 -23.94
CA LYS A 23 -2.33 7.52 -24.87
C LYS A 23 -2.64 6.03 -24.96
N GLY A 24 -3.32 5.63 -26.04
CA GLY A 24 -3.74 4.24 -26.24
C GLY A 24 -4.64 3.77 -25.08
N LYS A 25 -4.30 2.64 -24.46
CA LYS A 25 -5.01 2.08 -23.30
C LYS A 25 -4.65 2.71 -21.94
N LYS A 26 -3.89 3.82 -21.93
CA LYS A 26 -3.43 4.46 -20.69
C LYS A 26 -3.93 5.89 -20.60
N ARG A 27 -4.57 6.23 -19.48
CA ARG A 27 -4.92 7.62 -19.12
C ARG A 27 -3.84 8.16 -18.20
N ILE A 28 -3.09 9.14 -18.66
CA ILE A 28 -2.01 9.79 -17.92
C ILE A 28 -2.56 11.06 -17.30
N VAL A 29 -2.47 11.17 -15.98
CA VAL A 29 -2.99 12.29 -15.21
C VAL A 29 -1.84 12.90 -14.44
N THR A 30 -1.60 14.20 -14.61
CA THR A 30 -0.56 14.93 -13.89
C THR A 30 -1.19 15.83 -12.85
N ILE A 31 -0.84 15.64 -11.58
CA ILE A 31 -1.32 16.44 -10.46
C ILE A 31 -0.17 17.17 -9.76
N GLN A 32 -0.46 18.31 -9.16
CA GLN A 32 0.47 19.09 -8.34
C GLN A 32 -0.27 19.76 -7.19
N LYS A 33 0.45 20.20 -6.14
CA LYS A 33 -0.14 21.07 -5.11
C LYS A 33 -0.15 22.54 -5.54
N LYS A 34 -1.17 23.25 -5.08
CA LYS A 34 -1.32 24.71 -5.19
C LYS A 34 -0.14 25.42 -4.56
N LEU A 35 0.22 26.55 -5.15
CA LEU A 35 1.27 27.41 -4.64
C LEU A 35 0.77 28.23 -3.46
N PHE A 36 1.20 27.84 -2.26
CA PHE A 36 1.01 28.63 -1.05
C PHE A 36 2.36 29.03 -0.43
N PRO A 37 2.42 30.15 0.31
CA PRO A 37 3.60 30.49 1.09
C PRO A 37 3.93 29.37 2.08
N HIS A 38 5.11 28.76 1.93
CA HIS A 38 5.56 27.68 2.79
C HIS A 38 6.56 28.19 3.83
N PHE A 39 6.44 27.71 5.07
CA PHE A 39 7.26 28.14 6.21
C PHE A 39 7.92 26.94 6.87
N CYS A 40 9.15 27.13 7.37
CA CYS A 40 9.91 26.08 8.00
C CYS A 40 9.34 25.72 9.38
N HIS A 41 9.06 24.44 9.64
CA HIS A 41 8.58 23.98 10.95
C HIS A 41 9.58 24.14 12.11
N ILE A 42 10.87 24.38 11.82
CA ILE A 42 11.92 24.53 12.84
C ILE A 42 12.09 26.00 13.26
N CYS A 43 12.04 26.93 12.30
CA CYS A 43 12.39 28.34 12.56
C CYS A 43 11.40 29.35 12.00
N SER A 44 10.30 28.89 11.40
CA SER A 44 9.22 29.73 10.82
C SER A 44 9.65 30.71 9.73
N TYR A 45 10.87 30.60 9.20
CA TYR A 45 11.30 31.37 8.04
C TYR A 45 10.60 30.89 6.76
N ARG A 46 10.40 31.82 5.83
CA ARG A 46 9.87 31.54 4.50
C ARG A 46 10.77 30.55 3.77
N MET A 47 10.17 29.59 3.08
CA MET A 47 10.89 28.63 2.24
C MET A 47 10.77 29.03 0.76
N HIS A 48 11.78 28.72 -0.04
CA HIS A 48 11.75 28.88 -1.49
C HIS A 48 11.76 27.49 -2.15
N SER A 49 11.13 27.39 -3.32
CA SER A 49 11.11 26.14 -4.09
C SER A 49 12.45 25.94 -4.79
N LYS A 50 13.02 24.74 -4.67
CA LYS A 50 14.23 24.28 -5.39
C LYS A 50 13.91 23.58 -6.71
N GLY A 51 12.64 23.51 -7.10
CA GLY A 51 12.21 22.85 -8.32
C GLY A 51 11.15 21.78 -8.07
N VAL A 52 10.65 21.24 -9.18
CA VAL A 52 9.59 20.24 -9.23
C VAL A 52 10.18 18.93 -9.73
N TYR A 53 9.90 17.83 -9.03
CA TYR A 53 10.30 16.48 -9.39
C TYR A 53 9.05 15.66 -9.70
N PRO A 54 8.86 15.21 -10.95
CA PRO A 54 7.73 14.36 -11.30
C PRO A 54 7.96 12.94 -10.79
N ARG A 55 6.90 12.32 -10.29
CA ARG A 55 6.90 10.97 -9.76
C ARG A 55 5.72 10.18 -10.27
N THR A 56 5.98 9.03 -10.88
CA THR A 56 4.91 8.12 -11.30
C THR A 56 4.46 7.24 -10.14
N ILE A 57 3.15 7.26 -9.88
CA ILE A 57 2.44 6.47 -8.88
C ILE A 57 1.51 5.49 -9.59
N ASN A 58 1.61 4.23 -9.20
CA ASN A 58 0.68 3.18 -9.60
C ASN A 58 -0.58 3.28 -8.73
N HIS A 59 -1.72 3.47 -9.39
CA HIS A 59 -3.03 3.56 -8.76
C HIS A 59 -3.95 2.52 -9.41
N PRO A 60 -4.68 1.70 -8.63
CA PRO A 60 -5.31 0.48 -9.12
C PRO A 60 -6.62 0.74 -9.88
N ILE A 61 -7.13 1.96 -9.85
CA ILE A 61 -8.42 2.28 -10.46
C ILE A 61 -8.27 2.40 -11.98
N MET A 62 -9.00 1.56 -12.71
CA MET A 62 -9.22 1.72 -14.14
C MET A 62 -10.44 2.61 -14.36
N GLN A 63 -10.34 3.54 -15.31
CA GLN A 63 -11.47 4.33 -15.77
C GLN A 63 -11.74 3.97 -17.23
N ASP A 64 -12.97 3.58 -17.56
CA ASP A 64 -13.40 3.31 -18.94
C ASP A 64 -12.50 2.26 -19.64
N ASP A 65 -12.12 1.18 -18.94
CA ASP A 65 -11.16 0.15 -19.38
C ASP A 65 -9.72 0.65 -19.68
N LEU A 66 -9.40 1.89 -19.29
CA LEU A 66 -8.07 2.47 -19.41
C LEU A 66 -7.31 2.38 -18.09
N GLN A 67 -6.03 1.98 -18.18
CA GLN A 67 -5.12 1.99 -17.05
C GLN A 67 -4.76 3.43 -16.68
N LEU A 68 -4.99 3.82 -15.42
CA LEU A 68 -4.60 5.13 -14.92
C LEU A 68 -3.10 5.14 -14.57
N VAL A 69 -2.38 6.12 -15.11
CA VAL A 69 -0.99 6.43 -14.73
C VAL A 69 -0.98 7.81 -14.09
N LEU A 70 -0.79 7.85 -12.77
CA LEU A 70 -0.75 9.09 -12.02
C LEU A 70 0.68 9.62 -11.95
N ILE A 71 0.92 10.80 -12.51
CA ILE A 71 2.19 11.53 -12.39
C ILE A 71 1.97 12.64 -11.37
N VAL A 72 2.80 12.67 -10.33
CA VAL A 72 2.70 13.63 -9.25
C VAL A 72 3.92 14.53 -9.26
N ASN A 73 3.68 15.81 -9.44
CA ASN A 73 4.71 16.85 -9.42
C ASN A 73 4.94 17.30 -7.97
N GLN A 74 6.05 16.86 -7.38
CA GLN A 74 6.41 17.17 -6.00
C GLN A 74 7.45 18.29 -5.96
N ARG A 75 7.22 19.35 -5.18
CA ARG A 75 8.22 20.40 -4.97
C ARG A 75 9.08 20.09 -3.77
N ARG A 76 10.35 20.50 -3.86
CA ARG A 76 11.26 20.55 -2.71
C ARG A 76 11.40 22.00 -2.25
N TRP A 77 11.07 22.26 -1.01
CA TRP A 77 11.18 23.54 -0.35
C TRP A 77 12.46 23.59 0.46
N GLN A 78 13.22 24.68 0.35
CA GLN A 78 14.37 24.92 1.21
C GLN A 78 14.15 26.19 2.05
N CYS A 79 14.45 26.09 3.34
CA CYS A 79 14.44 27.21 4.25
C CYS A 79 15.45 28.29 3.82
N THR A 80 15.02 29.55 3.78
CA THR A 80 15.88 30.70 3.44
C THR A 80 16.87 31.06 4.55
N ASN A 81 16.60 30.69 5.80
CA ASN A 81 17.52 30.89 6.90
C ASN A 81 18.83 30.09 6.67
N PRO A 82 20.00 30.76 6.57
CA PRO A 82 21.28 30.12 6.28
C PRO A 82 21.77 29.18 7.39
N ALA A 83 21.29 29.33 8.63
CA ALA A 83 21.65 28.46 9.75
C ALA A 83 20.82 27.16 9.76
N CYS A 84 19.56 27.20 9.33
CA CYS A 84 18.66 26.04 9.35
C CYS A 84 18.79 25.19 8.08
N ARG A 85 18.68 25.81 6.89
CA ARG A 85 18.75 25.16 5.56
C ARG A 85 17.89 23.89 5.38
N ASN A 86 16.91 23.64 6.25
CA ASN A 86 16.09 22.44 6.22
C ASN A 86 15.31 22.32 4.89
N ILE A 87 15.13 21.08 4.45
CA ILE A 87 14.47 20.74 3.19
C ILE A 87 13.21 19.93 3.48
N VAL A 88 12.08 20.41 2.96
CA VAL A 88 10.77 19.74 3.05
C VAL A 88 10.29 19.45 1.64
N THR A 89 9.63 18.32 1.42
CA THR A 89 9.01 17.97 0.14
C THR A 89 7.50 17.99 0.30
N ASP A 90 6.77 18.34 -0.75
CA ASP A 90 5.30 18.23 -0.76
C ASP A 90 4.85 16.81 -0.41
N GLU A 91 3.96 16.71 0.56
CA GLU A 91 3.32 15.46 0.99
C GLU A 91 1.89 15.38 0.44
N PHE A 92 1.48 14.18 0.06
CA PHE A 92 0.14 13.88 -0.47
C PHE A 92 -0.46 12.76 0.37
N LEU A 93 -1.76 12.81 0.66
CA LEU A 93 -2.40 11.78 1.49
C LEU A 93 -2.49 10.42 0.80
N LEU A 94 -2.53 10.42 -0.54
CA LEU A 94 -2.72 9.24 -1.39
C LEU A 94 -1.61 8.19 -1.31
N PHE A 95 -0.38 8.59 -0.99
CA PHE A 95 0.78 7.71 -1.02
C PHE A 95 1.83 8.18 -0.01
N GLU A 96 2.65 7.25 0.47
CA GLU A 96 3.70 7.56 1.44
C GLU A 96 4.98 8.05 0.75
N LYS A 97 5.86 8.69 1.52
CA LYS A 97 7.21 9.04 1.08
C LYS A 97 7.92 7.80 0.54
N TYR A 98 8.62 7.93 -0.57
CA TYR A 98 9.37 6.85 -1.23
C TYR A 98 8.54 5.68 -1.77
N LYS A 99 7.20 5.64 -1.61
CA LYS A 99 6.33 4.59 -2.17
C LYS A 99 5.74 4.91 -3.55
N HIS A 100 5.89 4.00 -4.51
CA HIS A 100 5.41 4.15 -5.89
C HIS A 100 4.00 3.62 -6.10
N ASN A 101 3.36 3.07 -5.07
CA ASN A 101 1.97 2.64 -5.09
C ASN A 101 1.14 3.55 -4.19
N SER A 102 -0.12 3.75 -4.56
CA SER A 102 -1.07 4.42 -3.68
C SER A 102 -1.46 3.56 -2.48
N LYS A 103 -1.88 4.18 -1.37
CA LYS A 103 -2.40 3.46 -0.20
C LYS A 103 -3.62 2.60 -0.54
N LEU A 104 -4.44 3.04 -1.50
CA LEU A 104 -5.57 2.25 -1.99
C LEU A 104 -5.12 0.95 -2.66
N THR A 105 -3.99 0.96 -3.37
CA THR A 105 -3.41 -0.26 -3.96
C THR A 105 -3.16 -1.31 -2.90
N ASP A 106 -2.58 -0.91 -1.77
CA ASP A 106 -2.26 -1.82 -0.67
C ASP A 106 -3.54 -2.43 -0.08
N LEU A 107 -4.57 -1.61 0.16
CA LEU A 107 -5.87 -2.08 0.66
C LEU A 107 -6.56 -3.05 -0.31
N MET A 108 -6.55 -2.73 -1.61
CA MET A 108 -7.13 -3.61 -2.63
C MET A 108 -6.37 -4.92 -2.78
N ILE A 109 -5.04 -4.92 -2.64
CA ILE A 109 -4.24 -6.14 -2.60
C ILE A 109 -4.70 -7.03 -1.45
N ILE A 110 -4.85 -6.49 -0.24
CA ILE A 110 -5.31 -7.24 0.94
C ILE A 110 -6.71 -7.79 0.75
N ASP A 111 -7.62 -6.98 0.19
CA ASP A 111 -8.99 -7.43 -0.07
C ASP A 111 -9.03 -8.58 -1.08
N THR A 112 -8.20 -8.55 -2.14
CA THR A 112 -8.09 -9.69 -3.07
C THR A 112 -7.46 -10.93 -2.46
N PHE A 113 -6.62 -10.80 -1.44
CA PHE A 113 -6.09 -11.95 -0.69
C PHE A 113 -7.17 -12.68 0.12
N ARG A 114 -8.37 -12.10 0.29
CA ARG A 114 -9.52 -12.77 0.92
C ARG A 114 -10.00 -13.98 0.12
N ASP A 115 -9.82 -13.98 -1.21
CA ASP A 115 -10.15 -15.13 -2.06
C ASP A 115 -9.01 -16.15 -2.05
N SER A 116 -9.25 -17.29 -1.39
CA SER A 116 -8.28 -18.38 -1.24
C SER A 116 -7.91 -19.06 -2.56
N ASN A 117 -8.67 -18.86 -3.63
CA ASN A 117 -8.37 -19.45 -4.94
C ASN A 117 -7.28 -18.66 -5.70
N LEU A 118 -6.98 -17.44 -5.28
CA LEU A 118 -6.03 -16.57 -5.96
C LEU A 118 -4.62 -16.74 -5.41
N THR A 119 -3.66 -16.94 -6.32
CA THR A 119 -2.24 -17.00 -5.95
C THR A 119 -1.65 -15.59 -5.80
N ALA A 120 -0.65 -15.45 -4.93
CA ALA A 120 0.08 -14.19 -4.75
C ALA A 120 0.65 -13.64 -6.08
N ALA A 121 1.17 -14.53 -6.94
CA ALA A 121 1.68 -14.16 -8.27
C ALA A 121 0.58 -13.62 -9.20
N TYR A 122 -0.63 -14.17 -9.12
CA TYR A 122 -1.77 -13.64 -9.88
C TYR A 122 -2.17 -12.25 -9.37
N ILE A 123 -2.29 -12.08 -8.05
CA ILE A 123 -2.61 -10.79 -7.43
C ILE A 123 -1.56 -9.73 -7.80
N ALA A 124 -0.28 -10.08 -7.73
CA ALA A 124 0.82 -9.19 -8.10
C ALA A 124 0.71 -8.71 -9.56
N ARG A 125 0.44 -9.63 -10.50
CA ARG A 125 0.18 -9.28 -11.91
C ARG A 125 -1.05 -8.40 -12.09
N LYS A 126 -2.14 -8.70 -11.38
CA LYS A 126 -3.39 -7.92 -11.43
C LYS A 126 -3.17 -6.45 -11.06
N PHE A 127 -2.34 -6.18 -10.05
CA PHE A 127 -2.04 -4.83 -9.59
C PHE A 127 -0.75 -4.22 -10.16
N ASN A 128 -0.07 -4.93 -11.07
CA ASN A 128 1.22 -4.51 -11.65
C ASN A 128 2.28 -4.20 -10.57
N VAL A 129 2.37 -5.08 -9.56
CA VAL A 129 3.38 -5.05 -8.50
C VAL A 129 4.21 -6.33 -8.52
N SER A 130 5.31 -6.38 -7.76
CA SER A 130 6.08 -7.62 -7.60
C SER A 130 5.42 -8.56 -6.59
N ASP A 131 5.67 -9.87 -6.75
CA ASP A 131 5.20 -10.90 -5.82
C ASP A 131 5.65 -10.60 -4.38
N THR A 132 6.92 -10.19 -4.22
CA THR A 132 7.46 -9.77 -2.92
C THR A 132 6.70 -8.58 -2.33
N TYR A 133 6.29 -7.61 -3.16
CA TYR A 133 5.52 -6.46 -2.68
C TYR A 133 4.13 -6.89 -2.19
N ALA A 134 3.44 -7.76 -2.94
CA ALA A 134 2.13 -8.27 -2.53
C ALA A 134 2.20 -9.04 -1.21
N LEU A 135 3.18 -9.95 -1.05
CA LEU A 135 3.38 -10.73 0.18
C LEU A 135 3.77 -9.87 1.39
N THR A 136 4.68 -8.91 1.20
CA THR A 136 5.09 -7.99 2.27
C THR A 136 3.94 -7.05 2.68
N THR A 137 3.10 -6.63 1.72
CA THR A 137 1.89 -5.86 2.00
C THR A 137 0.91 -6.68 2.82
N PHE A 138 0.61 -7.92 2.43
CA PHE A 138 -0.24 -8.81 3.23
C PHE A 138 0.29 -8.96 4.66
N SER A 139 1.58 -9.25 4.81
CA SER A 139 2.22 -9.43 6.13
C SER A 139 2.23 -8.16 6.99
N LYS A 140 2.19 -6.97 6.38
CA LYS A 140 2.17 -5.69 7.10
C LYS A 140 0.82 -5.43 7.79
N TYR A 141 -0.28 -5.88 7.17
CA TYR A 141 -1.64 -5.54 7.63
C TYR A 141 -2.38 -6.71 8.24
N VAL A 142 -1.99 -7.95 7.93
CA VAL A 142 -2.60 -9.16 8.47
C VAL A 142 -1.69 -9.71 9.56
N ASP A 143 -2.16 -9.61 10.80
CA ASP A 143 -1.55 -10.25 11.95
C ASP A 143 -2.43 -11.42 12.42
N MET A 144 -1.89 -12.64 12.35
CA MET A 144 -2.56 -13.85 12.81
C MET A 144 -2.04 -14.23 14.19
N HIS A 145 -2.40 -13.43 15.19
CA HIS A 145 -2.08 -13.75 16.58
C HIS A 145 -2.88 -14.96 17.06
N ARG A 146 -2.27 -15.78 17.93
CA ARG A 146 -2.95 -16.87 18.62
C ARG A 146 -4.14 -16.31 19.39
N ARG A 147 -5.31 -16.90 19.15
CA ARG A 147 -6.54 -16.58 19.90
C ARG A 147 -6.54 -17.29 21.26
N PRO A 148 -7.28 -16.78 22.27
CA PRO A 148 -7.45 -17.51 23.52
C PRO A 148 -8.10 -18.88 23.25
N LEU A 149 -7.73 -19.87 24.06
CA LEU A 149 -8.35 -21.19 24.01
C LEU A 149 -9.84 -21.07 24.38
N THR A 150 -10.70 -21.78 23.64
CA THR A 150 -12.12 -21.90 23.94
C THR A 150 -12.39 -23.08 24.87
N GLU A 151 -13.64 -23.26 25.29
CA GLU A 151 -14.06 -24.33 26.21
C GLU A 151 -13.80 -25.73 25.64
N VAL A 152 -14.02 -25.91 24.33
CA VAL A 152 -13.78 -27.16 23.61
C VAL A 152 -13.01 -26.84 22.34
N ILE A 153 -11.83 -27.43 22.21
CA ILE A 153 -10.95 -27.26 21.04
C ILE A 153 -10.87 -28.56 20.25
N CYS A 154 -10.69 -28.42 18.95
CA CYS A 154 -10.29 -29.51 18.06
C CYS A 154 -8.87 -29.30 17.58
N ILE A 155 -8.13 -30.39 17.53
CA ILE A 155 -6.73 -30.41 17.11
C ILE A 155 -6.63 -31.47 16.02
N ASP A 156 -6.12 -31.07 14.86
CA ASP A 156 -5.92 -31.98 13.73
C ASP A 156 -4.62 -31.65 12.96
N GLU A 157 -4.08 -32.63 12.25
CA GLU A 157 -2.88 -32.49 11.40
C GLU A 157 -3.26 -32.57 9.91
N VAL A 158 -3.03 -31.48 9.17
CA VAL A 158 -3.35 -31.41 7.74
C VAL A 158 -2.07 -31.43 6.91
N HIS A 159 -2.05 -32.26 5.87
CA HIS A 159 -0.93 -32.34 4.93
C HIS A 159 -0.96 -31.16 3.95
N MET A 160 0.02 -30.26 4.03
CA MET A 160 0.07 -29.00 3.27
C MET A 160 1.42 -28.75 2.54
N GLU A 161 2.41 -29.64 2.69
CA GLU A 161 3.75 -29.52 2.06
C GLU A 161 4.39 -28.11 2.19
N VAL A 162 4.22 -27.46 3.34
CA VAL A 162 4.67 -26.07 3.57
C VAL A 162 6.18 -25.90 3.39
N SER A 163 6.97 -26.93 3.76
CA SER A 163 8.40 -26.97 3.47
C SER A 163 8.89 -28.41 3.29
N LYS A 164 10.12 -28.57 2.78
CA LYS A 164 10.77 -29.89 2.65
C LYS A 164 10.84 -30.67 3.97
N VAL A 165 10.91 -29.96 5.10
CA VAL A 165 11.01 -30.54 6.45
C VAL A 165 9.62 -30.67 7.09
N CYS A 166 8.69 -29.78 6.74
CA CYS A 166 7.36 -29.72 7.35
C CYS A 166 6.25 -29.98 6.34
N LYS A 167 5.80 -31.25 6.30
CA LYS A 167 4.73 -31.71 5.42
C LYS A 167 3.33 -31.57 6.02
N TYR A 168 3.24 -31.64 7.35
CA TYR A 168 2.01 -31.56 8.10
C TYR A 168 2.00 -30.29 8.94
N VAL A 169 0.84 -29.66 9.02
CA VAL A 169 0.58 -28.48 9.84
C VAL A 169 -0.46 -28.86 10.89
N LEU A 170 -0.19 -28.51 12.14
CA LEU A 170 -1.14 -28.71 13.22
C LEU A 170 -2.11 -27.52 13.25
N ILE A 171 -3.40 -27.78 13.13
CA ILE A 171 -4.45 -26.77 13.21
C ILE A 171 -5.18 -26.95 14.54
N ILE A 172 -5.30 -25.86 15.29
CA ILE A 172 -6.13 -25.77 16.49
C ILE A 172 -7.33 -24.91 16.13
N GLN A 173 -8.53 -25.46 16.28
CA GLN A 173 -9.78 -24.76 15.98
C GLN A 173 -10.73 -24.83 17.17
N ASP A 174 -11.61 -23.84 17.29
CA ASP A 174 -12.72 -23.89 18.22
C ASP A 174 -13.74 -24.92 17.72
N PHE A 175 -14.16 -25.84 18.60
CA PHE A 175 -15.13 -26.87 18.23
C PHE A 175 -16.52 -26.28 17.93
N VAL A 176 -16.89 -25.21 18.64
CA VAL A 176 -18.24 -24.63 18.53
C VAL A 176 -18.38 -23.77 17.27
N THR A 177 -17.44 -22.84 17.06
CA THR A 177 -17.50 -21.92 15.91
C THR A 177 -16.82 -22.45 14.65
N GLY A 178 -15.91 -23.41 14.78
CA GLY A 178 -15.05 -23.87 13.68
C GLY A 178 -13.98 -22.85 13.29
N GLU A 179 -13.81 -21.75 14.02
CA GLU A 179 -12.79 -20.76 13.72
C GLU A 179 -11.39 -21.25 14.14
N PRO A 180 -10.35 -21.01 13.32
CA PRO A 180 -8.99 -21.36 13.69
C PRO A 180 -8.50 -20.49 14.86
N ILE A 181 -8.04 -21.16 15.92
CA ILE A 181 -7.43 -20.54 17.10
C ILE A 181 -5.94 -20.31 16.87
N ASP A 182 -5.26 -21.31 16.31
CA ASP A 182 -3.83 -21.27 16.01
C ASP A 182 -3.45 -22.26 14.91
N MET A 183 -2.33 -21.99 14.25
CA MET A 183 -1.74 -22.86 13.24
C MET A 183 -0.25 -23.00 13.50
N ILE A 184 0.19 -24.22 13.79
CA ILE A 184 1.59 -24.50 14.14
C ILE A 184 2.22 -25.26 12.99
N ALA A 185 3.28 -24.68 12.42
CA ALA A 185 3.99 -25.27 11.29
C ALA A 185 4.49 -26.69 11.62
N ASN A 186 5.05 -26.93 12.81
CA ASN A 186 5.58 -28.23 13.22
C ASN A 186 5.25 -28.55 14.69
N ARG A 187 4.87 -29.79 14.99
CA ARG A 187 4.70 -30.28 16.37
C ARG A 187 6.02 -30.52 17.10
N ARG A 188 7.12 -30.69 16.36
CA ARG A 188 8.44 -31.00 16.92
C ARG A 188 9.11 -29.69 17.36
N GLN A 189 9.45 -29.60 18.65
CA GLN A 189 10.51 -28.69 19.09
C GLN A 189 11.85 -29.31 18.67
N GLU A 190 12.43 -28.86 17.56
CA GLU A 190 13.87 -29.05 17.39
C GLU A 190 14.55 -28.12 18.40
N ILE A 191 14.87 -28.68 19.58
CA ILE A 191 15.76 -28.06 20.55
C ILE A 191 17.08 -27.85 19.82
N THR A 192 17.41 -26.61 19.49
CA THR A 192 18.74 -26.23 19.00
C THR A 192 19.68 -26.08 20.18
#